data_AF-A0A239QVT6-F1
#
_entry.id   AF-A0A239QVT6-F1
#
_cell.length_a   1.000
_cell.length_b   1.000
_cell.length_c   1.000
_cell.angle_alpha   90.00
_cell.angle_beta   90.00
_cell.angle_gamma   90.00
#
_symmetry.space_group_name_H-M   'P 1'
#
loop_
_entity.id
_entity.type
_entity.pdbx_description
1 polymer ?
#
loop_
_entity_poly.entity_id
_entity_poly.type
_entity_poly.pdbx_seq_one_letter_code
_entity_poly.pdbx_strand_id
1 'polypeptide(L)'
;DTRARAFTGALRYALLIRDDVCQTPGCGAPIRHLDHTHPYKDGGTTSATNGTGLCARCNYIKQNPGWRHRRDPATGQLTVTTPTGHTRTSRPPQPIPRL
;
A
#
# COMPACT_ATOMS: atom_id res chain seq x y z
N ASP A 1 17.87 11.11 -7.78
CA ASP A 1 17.16 10.42 -8.87
C ASP A 1 15.71 10.19 -8.49
N THR A 2 14.76 10.82 -9.20
CA THR A 2 13.31 10.67 -8.97
C THR A 2 12.76 9.35 -9.51
N ARG A 3 13.46 8.69 -10.45
CA ARG A 3 13.05 7.38 -11.01
C ARG A 3 13.12 6.27 -9.96
N ALA A 4 14.07 6.36 -9.02
CA ALA A 4 14.20 5.40 -7.92
C ALA A 4 12.96 5.32 -7.01
N ARG A 5 12.10 6.36 -7.00
CA ARG A 5 10.86 6.39 -6.20
C ARG A 5 9.66 5.77 -6.90
N ALA A 6 9.68 5.63 -8.22
CA ALA A 6 8.52 5.17 -8.97
C ALA A 6 8.45 3.64 -8.98
N PHE A 7 7.27 3.08 -8.68
CA PHE A 7 6.98 1.67 -8.92
C PHE A 7 6.69 1.48 -10.42
N THR A 8 7.63 0.88 -11.14
CA THR A 8 7.57 0.66 -12.60
C THR A 8 7.78 -0.82 -12.97
N GLY A 9 7.57 -1.15 -14.25
CA GLY A 9 7.86 -2.48 -14.80
C GLY A 9 7.20 -3.64 -14.05
N ALA A 10 7.93 -4.74 -13.91
CA ALA A 10 7.45 -5.96 -13.24
C ALA A 10 7.00 -5.71 -11.79
N LEU A 11 7.70 -4.84 -11.04
CA LEU A 11 7.32 -4.50 -9.67
C LEU A 11 5.95 -3.83 -9.62
N ARG A 12 5.67 -2.90 -10.54
CA ARG A 12 4.35 -2.27 -10.64
C ARG A 12 3.26 -3.30 -10.89
N TYR A 13 3.44 -4.19 -11.85
CA TYR A 13 2.45 -5.21 -12.18
C TYR A 13 2.23 -6.19 -11.04
N ALA A 14 3.31 -6.65 -10.39
CA ALA A 14 3.23 -7.54 -9.22
C ALA A 14 2.42 -6.89 -8.09
N LEU A 15 2.62 -5.60 -7.81
CA LEU A 15 1.87 -4.89 -6.78
C LEU A 15 0.39 -4.73 -7.15
N LEU A 16 0.07 -4.43 -8.40
CA LEU A 16 -1.32 -4.32 -8.86
C LEU A 16 -2.07 -5.66 -8.79
N ILE A 17 -1.44 -6.75 -9.19
CA ILE A 17 -2.02 -8.10 -9.11
C ILE A 17 -2.19 -8.52 -7.66
N ARG A 18 -1.17 -8.31 -6.82
CA ARG A 18 -1.21 -8.67 -5.41
C ARG A 18 -2.33 -7.93 -4.69
N ASP A 19 -2.37 -6.61 -4.84
CA ASP A 19 -3.27 -5.77 -4.04
C ASP A 19 -4.70 -5.75 -4.59
N ASP A 20 -4.89 -5.88 -5.92
CA ASP A 20 -6.16 -5.90 -6.69
C ASP A 20 -7.03 -4.64 -6.53
N VAL A 21 -7.37 -4.31 -5.28
CA VAL A 21 -8.11 -3.13 -4.83
C VAL A 21 -7.32 -2.37 -3.75
N CYS A 22 -7.81 -1.18 -3.40
CA CYS A 22 -7.24 -0.37 -2.33
C CYS A 22 -7.08 -1.16 -1.04
N GLN A 23 -5.84 -1.25 -0.55
CA GLN A 23 -5.48 -1.99 0.66
C GLN A 23 -5.83 -1.26 1.95
N THR A 24 -6.39 -0.05 1.93
CA THR A 24 -6.91 0.53 3.17
C THR A 24 -8.09 -0.33 3.68
N PRO A 25 -8.07 -0.78 4.96
CA PRO A 25 -9.08 -1.69 5.48
C PRO A 25 -10.52 -1.19 5.22
N GLY A 26 -11.32 -2.03 4.57
CA GLY A 26 -12.72 -1.74 4.26
C GLY A 26 -12.98 -0.81 3.07
N CYS A 27 -11.95 -0.39 2.30
CA CYS A 27 -12.17 0.55 1.19
C CYS A 27 -12.69 -0.11 -0.10
N GLY A 28 -12.02 -1.16 -0.61
CA GLY A 28 -12.42 -1.88 -1.83
C GLY A 28 -12.39 -1.10 -3.17
N ALA A 29 -12.02 0.17 -3.17
CA ALA A 29 -12.01 1.00 -4.38
C ALA A 29 -10.83 0.63 -5.32
N PRO A 30 -10.93 0.90 -6.63
CA PRO A 30 -9.84 0.64 -7.57
C PRO A 30 -8.54 1.37 -7.20
N ILE A 31 -7.41 0.70 -7.42
CA ILE A 31 -6.07 1.26 -7.20
C ILE A 31 -5.82 2.40 -8.20
N ARG A 32 -5.36 3.54 -7.69
CA ARG A 32 -4.91 4.69 -8.50
C ARG A 32 -3.46 5.06 -8.24
N HIS A 33 -2.94 4.71 -7.06
CA HIS A 33 -1.55 4.95 -6.67
C HIS A 33 -0.92 3.66 -6.15
N LEU A 34 0.36 3.47 -6.49
CA LEU A 34 1.26 2.63 -5.73
C LEU A 34 2.16 3.57 -4.95
N ASP A 35 2.19 3.40 -3.63
CA ASP A 35 2.94 4.30 -2.77
C ASP A 35 3.59 3.53 -1.62
N HIS A 36 4.65 4.09 -1.06
CA HIS A 36 5.43 3.43 -0.01
C HIS A 36 4.70 3.44 1.32
N THR A 37 4.83 2.34 2.07
CA THR A 37 4.31 2.23 3.42
C THR A 37 5.24 2.91 4.42
N HIS A 38 6.53 2.60 4.36
CA HIS A 38 7.62 3.39 4.93
C HIS A 38 8.04 4.44 3.88
N PRO A 39 7.81 5.74 4.09
CA PRO A 39 8.03 6.74 3.06
C PRO A 39 9.46 6.72 2.52
N TYR A 40 9.61 6.90 1.20
CA TYR A 40 10.93 6.93 0.57
C TYR A 40 11.85 8.01 1.16
N LYS A 41 11.29 9.18 1.48
CA LYS A 41 12.04 10.29 2.09
C LYS A 41 12.63 9.96 3.47
N ASP A 42 12.08 8.95 4.14
CA ASP A 42 12.49 8.49 5.47
C ASP A 42 13.36 7.21 5.36
N GLY A 43 13.84 6.87 4.16
CA GLY A 43 14.69 5.72 3.89
C GLY A 43 13.95 4.47 3.40
N GLY A 44 12.65 4.56 3.12
CA GLY A 44 11.89 3.47 2.52
C GLY A 44 12.38 3.08 1.12
N THR A 45 12.58 1.79 0.88
CA THR A 45 13.00 1.29 -0.45
C THR A 45 11.81 1.10 -1.37
N THR A 46 12.02 1.25 -2.68
CA THR A 46 11.02 0.89 -3.70
C THR A 46 11.06 -0.62 -3.92
N SER A 47 10.22 -1.35 -3.18
CA SER A 47 10.22 -2.81 -3.16
C SER A 47 8.81 -3.37 -3.08
N ALA A 48 8.65 -4.67 -3.32
CA ALA A 48 7.38 -5.35 -3.17
C ALA A 48 6.86 -5.29 -1.72
N THR A 49 7.76 -5.41 -0.73
CA THR A 49 7.40 -5.40 0.69
C THR A 49 7.06 -4.01 1.23
N ASN A 50 7.51 -2.94 0.56
CA ASN A 50 7.21 -1.57 0.97
C ASN A 50 6.11 -0.88 0.12
N GLY A 51 5.85 -1.37 -1.10
CA GLY A 51 4.80 -0.83 -1.97
C GLY A 51 3.40 -1.26 -1.56
N THR A 52 2.43 -0.36 -1.71
CA THR A 52 1.01 -0.60 -1.43
C THR A 52 0.11 0.09 -2.47
N GLY A 53 -0.85 -0.64 -3.01
CA GLY A 53 -1.93 -0.16 -3.84
C GLY A 53 -3.02 0.55 -3.05
N LEU A 54 -3.28 1.81 -3.40
CA LEU A 54 -4.28 2.67 -2.77
C LEU A 54 -5.12 3.38 -3.82
N CYS A 55 -6.39 3.65 -3.50
CA CYS A 55 -7.19 4.61 -4.27
C CYS A 55 -6.70 6.06 -4.00
N ALA A 56 -7.13 7.01 -4.82
CA ALA A 56 -6.72 8.42 -4.69
C ALA A 56 -7.00 8.99 -3.28
N ARG A 57 -8.24 8.83 -2.79
CA ARG A 57 -8.67 9.32 -1.47
C ARG A 57 -7.80 8.78 -0.34
N CYS A 58 -7.63 7.46 -0.28
CA CYS A 58 -6.87 6.82 0.80
C CYS A 58 -5.37 7.16 0.71
N ASN A 59 -4.84 7.33 -0.50
CA ASN A 59 -3.47 7.77 -0.70
C ASN A 59 -3.24 9.20 -0.18
N TYR A 60 -4.19 10.12 -0.37
CA TYR A 60 -4.07 11.47 0.17
C TYR A 60 -4.26 11.50 1.69
N ILE A 61 -5.25 10.77 2.22
CA ILE A 61 -5.50 10.70 3.68
C ILE A 61 -4.27 10.21 4.43
N LYS A 62 -3.55 9.22 3.91
CA LYS A 62 -2.38 8.64 4.60
C LYS A 62 -1.27 9.66 4.89
N GLN A 63 -1.21 10.74 4.10
CA GLN A 63 -0.19 11.78 4.22
C GLN A 63 -0.51 12.77 5.35
N ASN A 64 -1.74 12.75 5.86
CA ASN A 64 -2.14 13.64 6.94
C ASN A 64 -1.44 13.28 8.26
N PRO A 65 -1.10 14.27 9.11
CA PRO A 65 -0.47 14.02 10.40
C PRO A 65 -1.24 13.01 11.26
N GLY A 66 -0.50 12.17 11.98
CA GLY A 66 -1.06 11.16 12.89
C GLY A 66 -1.50 9.85 12.23
N TRP A 67 -1.67 9.81 10.90
CA TRP A 67 -1.87 8.56 10.17
C TRP A 67 -0.58 7.76 10.12
N ARG A 68 -0.67 6.44 10.37
CA ARG A 68 0.47 5.52 10.25
C ARG A 68 0.06 4.27 9.51
N HIS A 69 0.83 3.91 8.50
CA HIS A 69 0.65 2.67 7.76
C HIS A 69 1.88 1.79 8.01
N ARG A 70 1.67 0.51 8.31
CA ARG A 70 2.74 -0.49 8.43
C ARG A 70 2.34 -1.73 7.67
N ARG A 71 3.26 -2.22 6.83
CA ARG A 71 3.08 -3.48 6.11
C ARG A 71 4.02 -4.50 6.71
N ASP A 72 3.46 -5.64 7.08
CA ASP A 72 4.24 -6.79 7.50
C ASP A 72 4.88 -7.43 6.27
N PRO A 73 6.23 -7.51 6.18
CA PRO A 73 6.92 -8.07 5.02
C PRO A 73 6.74 -9.59 4.89
N ALA A 74 6.45 -10.31 5.98
CA ALA A 74 6.26 -11.75 5.97
C ALA A 74 4.82 -12.14 5.60
N THR A 75 3.83 -11.43 6.13
CA THR A 75 2.41 -11.77 5.90
C THR A 75 1.74 -10.93 4.83
N GLY A 76 2.35 -9.82 4.42
CA GLY A 76 1.75 -8.84 3.53
C GLY A 76 0.62 -8.03 4.16
N GLN A 77 0.28 -8.25 5.44
CA GLN A 77 -0.79 -7.54 6.12
C GLN A 77 -0.48 -6.04 6.22
N LEU A 78 -1.45 -5.20 5.82
CA LEU A 78 -1.37 -3.77 6.04
C LEU A 78 -2.15 -3.41 7.31
N THR A 79 -1.46 -2.78 8.25
CA THR A 79 -1.99 -2.19 9.47
C THR A 79 -2.06 -0.67 9.30
N VAL A 80 -3.25 -0.11 9.47
CA VAL A 80 -3.51 1.34 9.39
C VAL A 80 -3.94 1.82 10.77
N THR A 81 -3.19 2.77 11.32
CA THR A 81 -3.52 3.48 12.55
C THR A 81 -3.97 4.90 12.22
N THR A 82 -5.16 5.25 12.69
CA THR A 82 -5.75 6.58 12.56
C THR A 82 -5.14 7.58 13.55
N PRO A 83 -5.31 8.90 13.35
CA PRO A 83 -4.81 9.92 14.29
C PRO A 83 -5.35 9.78 15.72
N THR A 84 -6.57 9.24 15.88
CA THR A 84 -7.18 8.98 17.20
C THR A 84 -6.69 7.68 17.85
N GLY A 85 -5.77 6.96 17.21
CA GLY A 85 -5.15 5.74 17.74
C GLY A 85 -5.84 4.44 17.36
N HIS A 86 -7.03 4.47 16.73
CA HIS A 86 -7.67 3.24 16.26
C HIS A 86 -6.85 2.55 15.18
N THR A 87 -6.73 1.23 15.28
CA THR A 87 -5.96 0.41 14.34
C THR A 87 -6.86 -0.61 13.67
N ARG A 88 -6.71 -0.76 12.35
CA ARG A 88 -7.39 -1.76 11.53
C ARG A 88 -6.39 -2.43 10.61
N THR A 89 -6.64 -3.69 10.27
CA THR A 89 -5.76 -4.48 9.40
C THR A 89 -6.50 -4.99 8.18
N SER A 90 -5.75 -5.25 7.11
CA SER A 90 -6.24 -5.90 5.89
C SER A 90 -5.13 -6.75 5.30
N ARG A 91 -5.51 -7.75 4.50
CA ARG A 91 -4.57 -8.54 3.73
C ARG A 91 -4.94 -8.42 2.25
N PRO A 92 -3.96 -8.50 1.34
CA PRO A 92 -4.27 -8.62 -0.07
C PRO A 92 -5.20 -9.82 -0.30
N PRO A 93 -6.14 -9.74 -1.26
CA PRO A 93 -6.99 -10.87 -1.57
C PRO A 93 -6.12 -12.07 -1.98
N GLN A 94 -6.57 -13.26 -1.63
CA GLN A 94 -5.96 -14.48 -2.15
C GLN A 94 -6.14 -14.46 -3.68
N PRO A 95 -5.09 -14.69 -4.48
CA PRO A 95 -5.26 -14.78 -5.92
C PRO A 95 -6.25 -15.91 -6.22
N ILE A 96 -7.45 -15.55 -6.68
CA ILE A 96 -8.39 -16.51 -7.22
C ILE A 96 -7.87 -16.83 -8.62
N PRO A 97 -7.58 -18.10 -8.96
CA PRO A 97 -7.22 -18.45 -10.33
C PRO A 97 -8.35 -17.96 -11.25
N ARG A 98 -8.05 -17.06 -12.19
CA ARG A 98 -8.99 -16.73 -13.25
C ARG A 98 -8.98 -17.92 -14.20
N LEU A 99 -10.04 -18.72 -14.18
CA LEU A 99 -10.33 -19.76 -15.17
C LEU A 99 -10.52 -19.13 -16.56
#